data_AF-A0A094EB15-F1
#
_entry.id   AF-A0A094EB15-F1
#
_cell.length_a   1.000
_cell.length_b   1.000
_cell.length_c   1.000
_cell.angle_alpha   90.00
_cell.angle_beta   90.00
_cell.angle_gamma   90.00
#
_symmetry.space_group_name_H-M   'P 1'
#
loop_
_entity.id
_entity.type
_entity.pdbx_description
1 polymer ?
#
loop_
_entity_poly.entity_id
_entity_poly.type
_entity_poly.pdbx_seq_one_letter_code
_entity_poly.pdbx_strand_id
1 'polypeptide(L)'
;MHQLALLKAENQNLRQANEVLSKRRRAKKTRLRQGGSLSQQDARDLQDERDVMQQVEQEIRASGRRKPREETRARRCGKCGGTKHNARTCQIEIDTSEEEVSE
;
A
#
# COMPACT_ATOMS: atom_id res chain seq x y z
N MET A 1 -69.87 26.91 1.89
CA MET A 1 -69.25 26.35 0.67
C MET A 1 -67.76 26.67 0.53
N HIS A 2 -67.28 27.86 0.91
CA HIS A 2 -65.86 28.26 0.75
C HIS A 2 -64.86 27.45 1.61
N GLN A 3 -65.15 27.20 2.89
CA GLN A 3 -64.27 26.43 3.78
C GLN A 3 -63.98 25.01 3.28
N LEU A 4 -64.99 24.32 2.72
CA LEU A 4 -64.79 22.99 2.14
C LEU A 4 -63.86 23.01 0.92
N ALA A 5 -63.88 24.10 0.14
CA ALA A 5 -62.98 24.28 -0.99
C ALA A 5 -61.53 24.50 -0.51
N LEU A 6 -61.34 25.32 0.52
CA LEU A 6 -60.03 25.54 1.14
C LEU A 6 -59.44 24.26 1.72
N LEU A 7 -60.24 23.51 2.49
CA LEU A 7 -59.82 22.23 3.07
C LEU A 7 -59.51 21.19 1.99
N LYS A 8 -60.26 21.16 0.89
CA LYS A 8 -59.96 20.28 -0.26
C LYS A 8 -58.62 20.65 -0.91
N ALA A 9 -58.36 21.93 -1.12
CA ALA A 9 -57.11 22.41 -1.70
C ALA A 9 -55.91 22.06 -0.79
N GLU A 10 -56.04 22.28 0.51
CA GLU A 10 -55.00 21.92 1.48
C GLU A 10 -54.76 20.41 1.52
N ASN A 11 -55.82 19.60 1.50
CA ASN A 11 -55.68 18.13 1.48
C ASN A 11 -54.97 17.65 0.21
N GLN A 12 -55.25 18.27 -0.95
CA GLN A 12 -54.55 17.97 -2.21
C GLN A 12 -53.07 18.31 -2.11
N ASN A 13 -52.73 19.50 -1.58
CA ASN A 13 -51.34 19.91 -1.38
C ASN A 13 -50.60 18.95 -0.44
N LEU A 14 -51.22 18.57 0.67
CA LEU A 14 -50.64 17.63 1.63
C LEU A 14 -50.43 16.24 1.03
N ARG A 15 -51.36 15.76 0.18
CA ARG A 15 -51.19 14.48 -0.53
C ARG A 15 -50.01 14.52 -1.49
N GLN A 16 -49.89 15.59 -2.28
CA GLN A 16 -48.77 15.76 -3.22
C GLN A 16 -47.42 15.81 -2.49
N ALA A 17 -47.33 16.60 -1.41
CA ALA A 17 -46.13 16.69 -0.59
C ALA A 17 -45.74 15.33 0.01
N ASN A 18 -46.72 14.58 0.53
CA ASN A 18 -46.49 13.24 1.07
C ASN A 18 -46.05 12.22 0.01
N GLU A 19 -46.57 12.33 -1.21
CA GLU A 19 -46.15 11.46 -2.31
C GLU A 19 -44.68 11.71 -2.67
N VAL A 20 -44.28 12.97 -2.80
CA VAL A 20 -42.88 13.36 -3.06
C VAL A 20 -41.95 12.89 -1.94
N LEU A 21 -42.33 13.10 -0.68
CA LEU A 21 -41.56 12.63 0.47
C LEU A 21 -41.43 11.10 0.49
N SER A 22 -42.51 10.39 0.18
CA SER A 22 -42.52 8.93 0.13
C SER A 22 -41.61 8.40 -0.98
N LYS A 23 -41.65 9.00 -2.17
CA LYS A 23 -40.73 8.68 -3.29
C LYS A 23 -39.27 8.89 -2.87
N ARG A 24 -38.95 10.04 -2.26
CA ARG A 24 -37.60 10.35 -1.77
C ARG A 24 -37.10 9.34 -0.73
N ARG A 25 -37.94 8.98 0.24
CA ARG A 25 -37.61 7.99 1.29
C ARG A 25 -37.35 6.62 0.69
N ARG A 26 -38.20 6.17 -0.26
CA ARG A 26 -38.00 4.90 -0.98
C ARG A 26 -36.69 4.89 -1.76
N ALA A 27 -36.40 5.94 -2.52
CA ALA A 27 -35.14 6.05 -3.27
C ALA A 27 -33.90 5.98 -2.34
N LYS A 28 -33.91 6.70 -1.21
CA LYS A 28 -32.82 6.62 -0.21
C LYS A 28 -32.67 5.20 0.36
N LYS A 29 -33.78 4.56 0.72
CA LYS A 29 -33.77 3.19 1.24
C LYS A 29 -33.24 2.19 0.22
N THR A 30 -33.69 2.29 -1.03
CA THR A 30 -33.21 1.45 -2.14
C THR A 30 -31.73 1.67 -2.38
N ARG A 31 -31.25 2.93 -2.42
CA ARG A 31 -29.82 3.23 -2.55
C ARG A 31 -28.99 2.62 -1.42
N LEU A 32 -29.44 2.72 -0.17
CA LEU A 32 -28.74 2.12 0.97
C LEU A 32 -28.75 0.59 0.91
N ARG A 33 -29.82 -0.03 0.40
CA ARG A 33 -29.90 -1.48 0.20
C ARG A 33 -29.03 -1.97 -0.96
N GLN A 34 -29.03 -1.23 -2.08
CA GLN A 34 -28.27 -1.57 -3.29
C GLN A 34 -26.79 -1.25 -3.17
N GLY A 35 -26.43 -0.16 -2.49
CA GLY A 35 -25.04 0.24 -2.25
C GLY A 35 -24.28 -0.66 -1.28
N GLY A 36 -24.91 -1.75 -0.82
CA GLY A 36 -24.35 -2.67 0.16
C GLY A 36 -24.32 -2.04 1.56
N SER A 37 -25.02 -2.66 2.51
CA SER A 37 -24.59 -2.53 3.90
C SER A 37 -23.29 -3.34 4.00
N LEU A 38 -22.14 -2.68 3.90
CA LEU A 38 -20.89 -3.32 4.32
C LEU A 38 -21.10 -3.68 5.80
N SER A 39 -21.32 -4.96 6.07
CA SER A 39 -21.50 -5.39 7.45
C SER A 39 -20.18 -5.20 8.19
N GLN A 40 -20.23 -5.16 9.53
CA GLN A 40 -18.98 -5.13 10.29
C GLN A 40 -18.11 -6.35 9.98
N GLN A 41 -18.70 -7.48 9.58
CA GLN A 41 -17.96 -8.66 9.14
C GLN A 41 -17.28 -8.42 7.80
N ASP A 42 -18.00 -7.93 6.79
CA ASP A 42 -17.42 -7.64 5.47
C ASP A 42 -16.28 -6.61 5.57
N ALA A 43 -16.42 -5.63 6.47
CA ALA A 43 -15.38 -4.64 6.74
C ALA A 43 -14.12 -5.27 7.37
N ARG A 44 -14.31 -6.24 8.29
CA ARG A 44 -13.21 -6.99 8.90
C ARG A 44 -12.54 -7.89 7.89
N ASP A 45 -13.31 -8.63 7.09
CA ASP A 45 -12.78 -9.54 6.07
C ASP A 45 -11.92 -8.77 5.05
N LEU A 46 -12.36 -7.59 4.61
CA LEU A 46 -11.57 -6.71 3.73
C LEU A 46 -10.29 -6.20 4.41
N GLN A 47 -10.32 -5.98 5.72
CA GLN A 47 -9.15 -5.53 6.47
C GLN A 47 -8.16 -6.67 6.66
N ASP A 48 -8.65 -7.88 6.99
CA ASP A 48 -7.85 -9.08 7.11
C ASP A 48 -7.18 -9.43 5.77
N GLU A 49 -7.90 -9.32 4.64
CA GLU A 49 -7.33 -9.51 3.30
C GLU A 49 -6.18 -8.52 3.02
N ARG A 50 -6.36 -7.24 3.39
CA ARG A 50 -5.33 -6.22 3.23
C ARG A 50 -4.10 -6.48 4.11
N ASP A 51 -4.32 -6.91 5.34
CA ASP A 51 -3.24 -7.18 6.30
C ASP A 51 -2.41 -8.41 5.83
N VAL A 52 -3.09 -9.46 5.34
CA VAL A 52 -2.41 -10.62 4.72
C VAL A 52 -1.60 -10.20 3.51
N MET A 53 -2.15 -9.39 2.60
CA MET A 53 -1.39 -8.92 1.43
C MET A 53 -0.16 -8.10 1.84
N GLN A 54 -0.30 -7.24 2.86
CA GLN A 54 0.82 -6.46 3.37
C GLN A 54 1.90 -7.35 3.99
N GLN A 55 1.52 -8.40 4.74
CA GLN A 55 2.45 -9.36 5.30
C GLN A 55 3.22 -10.10 4.20
N VAL A 56 2.52 -10.62 3.19
CA VAL A 56 3.14 -11.31 2.05
C VAL A 56 4.15 -10.40 1.35
N GLU A 57 3.81 -9.13 1.13
CA GLU A 57 4.72 -8.18 0.51
C GLU A 57 5.99 -7.95 1.37
N GLN A 58 5.85 -7.86 2.69
CA GLN A 58 6.98 -7.75 3.61
C GLN A 58 7.87 -9.00 3.58
N GLU A 59 7.29 -10.20 3.55
CA GLU A 59 8.03 -11.46 3.48
C GLU A 59 8.78 -11.62 2.15
N ILE A 60 8.19 -11.19 1.02
CA ILE A 60 8.89 -11.15 -0.27
C ILE A 60 10.10 -10.23 -0.19
N ARG A 61 9.95 -9.03 0.38
CA ARG A 61 11.05 -8.07 0.56
C ARG A 61 12.13 -8.61 1.50
N ALA A 62 11.74 -9.34 2.55
CA ALA A 62 12.67 -9.94 3.51
C ALA A 62 13.43 -11.14 2.92
N SER A 63 12.75 -12.00 2.17
CA SER A 63 13.33 -13.20 1.54
C SER A 63 14.23 -12.86 0.35
N GLY A 64 13.96 -11.77 -0.37
CA GLY A 64 14.82 -11.26 -1.45
C GLY A 64 16.16 -10.66 -0.97
N ARG A 65 16.34 -10.47 0.34
CA ARG A 65 17.60 -9.94 0.89
C ARG A 65 18.68 -11.01 0.75
N ARG A 66 19.73 -10.72 -0.02
CA ARG A 66 20.94 -11.55 -0.04
C ARG A 66 21.46 -11.67 1.38
N LYS A 67 21.62 -12.91 1.87
CA LYS A 67 22.27 -13.16 3.16
C LYS A 67 23.62 -12.43 3.18
N PRO A 68 24.00 -11.76 4.28
CA PRO A 68 25.36 -11.27 4.45
C PRO A 68 26.29 -12.43 4.18
N ARG A 69 27.19 -12.28 3.21
CA ARG A 69 28.18 -13.31 2.91
C ARG A 69 29.03 -13.47 4.16
N GLU A 70 29.01 -14.65 4.78
CA GLU A 70 30.02 -15.00 5.78
C GLU A 70 31.38 -14.90 5.09
N GLU A 71 32.21 -13.97 5.57
CA GLU A 71 33.57 -13.83 5.10
C GLU A 71 34.37 -15.04 5.59
N THR A 72 34.38 -16.10 4.78
CA THR A 72 35.13 -17.34 5.04
C THR A 72 36.63 -17.13 5.13
N ARG A 73 37.13 -15.97 4.73
CA ARG A 73 38.55 -15.59 4.81
C ARG A 73 38.64 -14.13 5.24
N ALA A 74 39.57 -13.85 6.16
CA ALA A 74 39.93 -12.49 6.53
C ALA A 74 40.21 -11.66 5.26
N ARG A 75 39.61 -10.47 5.15
CA ARG A 75 39.87 -9.55 4.02
C ARG A 75 41.36 -9.28 3.92
N ARG A 76 41.90 -9.45 2.72
CA ARG A 76 43.30 -9.18 2.41
C ARG A 76 43.41 -7.93 1.56
N CYS A 77 44.49 -7.21 1.75
CA CYS A 77 44.88 -6.10 0.90
C CYS A 77 45.08 -6.60 -0.53
N GLY A 78 44.35 -6.04 -1.50
CA GLY A 78 44.50 -6.42 -2.91
C GLY A 78 45.90 -6.11 -3.49
N LYS A 79 46.68 -5.22 -2.85
CA LYS A 79 48.03 -4.86 -3.28
C LYS A 79 49.12 -5.78 -2.72
N CYS A 80 49.03 -6.19 -1.45
CA CYS A 80 50.10 -6.93 -0.77
C CYS A 80 49.68 -8.23 -0.07
N GLY A 81 48.39 -8.59 -0.12
CA GLY A 81 47.87 -9.81 0.48
C GLY A 81 47.78 -9.83 2.02
N GLY A 82 48.22 -8.77 2.70
CA GLY A 82 48.18 -8.64 4.17
C GLY A 82 46.76 -8.44 4.71
N THR A 83 46.48 -8.86 5.95
CA THR A 83 45.13 -8.88 6.55
C THR A 83 44.80 -7.69 7.47
N LYS A 84 45.75 -6.76 7.69
CA LYS A 84 45.58 -5.62 8.62
C LYS A 84 45.07 -4.34 7.98
N HIS A 85 45.16 -4.22 6.65
CA HIS A 85 44.86 -2.97 5.94
C HIS A 85 44.23 -3.27 4.58
N ASN A 86 43.61 -2.25 3.97
CA ASN A 86 43.05 -2.32 2.62
C ASN A 86 44.04 -1.74 1.60
N ALA A 87 43.92 -2.09 0.32
CA ALA A 87 44.70 -1.52 -0.78
C ALA A 87 44.81 0.02 -0.77
N ARG A 88 43.80 0.73 -0.24
CA ARG A 88 43.80 2.20 -0.09
C ARG A 88 44.79 2.73 0.94
N THR A 89 45.15 1.94 1.95
CA THR A 89 46.05 2.32 3.05
C THR A 89 47.31 1.45 3.06
N CYS A 90 47.60 0.79 1.92
CA CYS A 90 48.80 -0.01 1.75
C CYS A 90 49.99 0.92 1.55
N GLN A 91 51.03 0.76 2.38
CA GLN A 91 52.27 1.52 2.31
C GLN A 91 53.33 0.86 1.43
N ILE A 92 53.00 -0.23 0.73
CA ILE A 92 53.92 -0.84 -0.22
C ILE A 92 53.91 -0.02 -1.51
N GLU A 93 55.07 0.50 -1.85
CA GLU A 93 55.38 1.01 -3.18
C GLU A 93 55.50 -0.22 -4.10
N ILE A 94 54.52 -0.40 -4.98
CA ILE A 94 54.63 -1.39 -6.06
C ILE A 94 55.50 -0.70 -7.10
N ASP A 95 56.77 -1.06 -7.14
CA ASP A 95 57.65 -0.67 -8.24
C ASP A 95 57.18 -1.45 -9.46
N THR A 96 56.41 -0.79 -10.33
CA THR A 96 56.08 -1.32 -11.64
C THR A 96 57.33 -1.23 -12.49
N SER A 97 58.26 -2.17 -12.31
CA SER A 97 59.31 -2.41 -13.28
C SER A 97 58.63 -2.96 -14.54
N GLU A 98 58.26 -2.06 -15.44
CA GLU A 98 57.99 -2.37 -16.83
C GLU A 98 59.29 -2.99 -17.38
N GLU A 99 59.34 -4.32 -17.48
CA GLU A 99 60.38 -4.99 -18.27
C GLU A 99 60.11 -4.65 -19.74
N GLU A 100 60.87 -3.67 -20.23
CA GLU A 100 61.13 -3.37 -21.63
C GLU A 100 61.33 -4.67 -22.42
N VAL A 101 60.30 -5.09 -23.17
CA VAL A 101 60.44 -6.13 -24.19
C VAL A 101 61.30 -5.53 -25.31
N SER A 102 62.58 -5.89 -25.30
CA SER A 102 63.54 -5.58 -26.36
C SER A 102 63.16 -6.32 -27.65
N GLU A 103 63.43 -5.64 -28.78
CA GLU A 103 63.09 -5.90 -30.20
C GLU A 103 63.07 -7.35 -30.70
#